data_AF-A0A678W4L3-F1
#
_entry.id   AF-A0A678W4L3-F1
#
_cell.length_a   1.000
_cell.length_b   1.000
_cell.length_c   1.000
_cell.angle_alpha   90.00
_cell.angle_beta   90.00
_cell.angle_gamma   90.00
#
_symmetry.space_group_name_H-M   'P 1'
#
loop_
_entity.id
_entity.type
_entity.pdbx_description
1 polymer ?
#
loop_
_entity_poly.entity_id
_entity_poly.type
_entity_poly.pdbx_seq_one_letter_code
_entity_poly.pdbx_strand_id
1 'polypeptide(L)'
;MRKNHPLLKIINHSFIDLPTPPNISAWWNFGSLLGICLMVQIITGLFLAMHYTSDTSTAFSSVTHICRDVNYGWLIRYTHANGASMFFICLFIHVGRG
;
A
#
# COMPACT_ATOMS: atom_id res chain seq x y z
N MET A 1 0.57 -8.66 30.16
CA MET A 1 -0.48 -8.16 29.24
C MET A 1 -0.24 -8.55 27.78
N ARG A 2 0.90 -8.20 27.16
CA ARG A 2 1.19 -8.48 25.73
C ARG A 2 0.92 -9.92 25.27
N LYS A 3 1.33 -10.93 26.06
CA LYS A 3 1.15 -12.36 25.75
C LYS A 3 -0.23 -12.94 26.11
N ASN A 4 -0.98 -12.25 26.98
CA ASN A 4 -2.22 -12.79 27.57
C ASN A 4 -3.48 -12.12 27.01
N HIS A 5 -3.41 -10.83 26.66
CA HIS A 5 -4.55 -10.12 26.08
C HIS A 5 -4.85 -10.69 24.69
N PRO A 6 -6.10 -11.13 24.38
CA PRO A 6 -6.42 -11.86 23.14
C PRO A 6 -5.95 -11.17 21.86
N LEU A 7 -6.18 -9.85 21.72
CA LEU A 7 -5.72 -9.09 20.54
C LEU A 7 -4.20 -8.94 20.48
N LEU A 8 -3.56 -8.57 21.60
CA LEU A 8 -2.11 -8.36 21.64
C LEU A 8 -1.35 -9.66 21.46
N LYS A 9 -1.93 -10.79 21.85
CA LYS A 9 -1.34 -12.13 21.63
C LYS A 9 -1.15 -12.41 20.14
N ILE A 10 -2.12 -12.06 19.29
CA ILE A 10 -2.01 -12.24 17.83
C ILE A 10 -0.87 -11.40 17.26
N ILE A 11 -0.82 -10.12 17.62
CA ILE A 11 0.27 -9.21 17.20
C ILE A 11 1.62 -9.73 17.71
N ASN A 12 1.66 -10.22 18.95
CA ASN A 12 2.89 -10.71 19.56
C ASN A 12 3.49 -11.88 18.78
N HIS A 13 2.69 -12.90 18.48
CA HIS A 13 3.18 -14.10 17.80
C HIS A 13 3.47 -13.89 16.30
N SER A 14 2.85 -12.89 15.67
CA SER A 14 3.03 -12.62 14.24
C SER A 14 4.06 -11.53 13.93
N PHE A 15 4.36 -10.64 14.88
CA PHE A 15 5.16 -9.44 14.60
C PHE A 15 6.29 -9.16 15.60
N ILE A 16 6.16 -9.57 16.87
CA ILE A 16 7.12 -9.20 17.93
C ILE A 16 8.02 -10.39 18.30
N ASP A 17 7.43 -11.47 18.81
CA ASP A 17 8.13 -12.68 19.23
C ASP A 17 8.04 -13.76 18.14
N LEU A 18 8.07 -13.37 16.87
CA LEU A 18 8.07 -14.30 15.74
C LEU A 18 9.50 -14.88 15.56
N PRO A 19 9.72 -16.20 15.73
CA PRO A 19 11.01 -16.79 15.42
C PRO A 19 11.28 -16.71 13.91
N THR A 20 12.39 -16.10 13.52
CA THR A 20 12.81 -15.96 12.13
C THR A 20 14.23 -16.52 11.95
N PRO A 21 14.56 -17.12 10.79
CA PRO A 21 15.92 -17.56 10.51
C PRO A 21 16.90 -16.37 10.57
N PRO A 22 18.09 -16.51 11.18
CA PRO A 22 19.03 -15.40 11.35
C PRO A 22 19.68 -14.95 10.03
N ASN A 23 19.62 -15.78 8.99
CA ASN A 23 20.28 -15.59 7.70
C ASN A 23 19.33 -15.26 6.54
N ILE A 24 18.19 -14.61 6.82
CA ILE A 24 17.29 -14.13 5.76
C ILE A 24 17.98 -13.07 4.88
N SER A 25 17.93 -13.26 3.56
CA SER A 25 18.48 -12.32 2.59
C SER A 25 17.53 -11.13 2.35
N ALA A 26 18.02 -10.11 1.62
CA ALA A 26 17.23 -8.92 1.28
C ALA A 26 15.91 -9.24 0.55
N TRP A 27 15.83 -10.39 -0.14
CA TRP A 27 14.64 -10.84 -0.85
C TRP A 27 13.43 -11.08 0.08
N TRP A 28 13.64 -11.35 1.37
CA TRP A 28 12.53 -11.49 2.35
C TRP A 28 11.80 -10.19 2.67
N ASN A 29 12.38 -9.02 2.35
CA ASN A 29 11.71 -7.72 2.56
C ASN A 29 10.51 -7.50 1.64
N PHE A 30 10.44 -8.16 0.48
CA PHE A 30 9.36 -7.89 -0.48
C PHE A 30 7.97 -8.29 0.01
N GLY A 31 7.88 -9.16 1.03
CA GLY A 31 6.59 -9.46 1.68
C GLY A 31 6.03 -8.27 2.47
N SER A 32 6.85 -7.64 3.32
CA SER A 32 6.42 -6.45 4.08
C SER A 32 6.23 -5.23 3.18
N LEU A 33 7.07 -5.07 2.15
CA LEU A 33 6.90 -4.02 1.15
C LEU A 33 5.58 -4.14 0.39
N LEU A 34 5.11 -5.34 0.06
CA LEU A 34 3.78 -5.55 -0.53
C LEU A 34 2.66 -5.10 0.41
N GLY A 35 2.77 -5.41 1.70
CA GLY A 35 1.83 -4.92 2.71
C GLY A 35 1.77 -3.39 2.78
N ILE A 36 2.94 -2.73 2.74
CA ILE A 36 3.03 -1.26 2.69
C ILE A 36 2.43 -0.72 1.38
N CYS A 37 2.75 -1.33 0.23
CA CYS A 37 2.19 -0.91 -1.05
C CYS A 37 0.66 -0.99 -1.02
N LEU A 38 0.08 -2.08 -0.48
CA LEU A 38 -1.37 -2.22 -0.33
C LEU A 38 -1.97 -1.10 0.54
N MET A 39 -1.37 -0.82 1.70
CA MET A 39 -1.84 0.26 2.57
C MET A 39 -1.80 1.62 1.86
N VAL A 40 -0.70 1.93 1.17
CA VAL A 40 -0.55 3.18 0.39
C VAL A 40 -1.62 3.26 -0.70
N GLN A 41 -1.86 2.19 -1.45
CA GLN A 41 -2.87 2.17 -2.51
C GLN A 41 -4.29 2.35 -1.97
N ILE A 42 -4.65 1.72 -0.85
CA ILE A 42 -5.98 1.88 -0.22
C ILE A 42 -6.17 3.32 0.24
N ILE A 43 -5.21 3.88 0.97
CA ILE A 43 -5.30 5.24 1.50
C ILE A 43 -5.38 6.24 0.34
N THR A 44 -4.40 6.23 -0.57
CA THR A 44 -4.40 7.17 -1.71
C THR A 44 -5.61 6.99 -2.62
N GLY A 45 -6.04 5.75 -2.86
CA GLY A 45 -7.22 5.44 -3.67
C GLY A 45 -8.51 5.97 -3.06
N LEU A 46 -8.68 5.85 -1.74
CA LEU A 46 -9.82 6.43 -1.02
C LEU A 46 -9.85 7.97 -1.18
N PHE A 47 -8.70 8.64 -1.02
CA PHE A 47 -8.62 10.08 -1.20
C PHE A 47 -8.90 10.53 -2.64
N LEU A 48 -8.45 9.78 -3.63
CA LEU A 48 -8.80 10.05 -5.03
C LEU A 48 -10.29 9.84 -5.31
N ALA A 49 -10.88 8.77 -4.75
CA ALA A 49 -12.29 8.45 -4.94
C ALA A 49 -13.23 9.54 -4.40
N MET A 50 -12.83 10.26 -3.34
CA MET A 50 -13.62 11.39 -2.81
C MET A 50 -13.77 12.56 -3.79
N HIS A 51 -12.91 12.65 -4.82
CA HIS A 51 -12.89 13.75 -5.80
C HIS A 51 -13.11 13.28 -7.25
N TYR A 52 -13.16 11.98 -7.49
CA TYR A 52 -13.35 11.39 -8.81
C TYR A 52 -14.84 11.26 -9.15
N THR A 53 -15.19 11.41 -10.43
CA THR A 53 -16.54 11.14 -10.94
C THR A 53 -16.46 10.07 -12.02
N SER A 54 -17.27 9.02 -11.89
CA SER A 54 -17.24 7.85 -12.78
C SER A 54 -18.03 8.01 -14.09
N ASP A 55 -18.73 9.13 -14.27
CA ASP A 55 -19.45 9.42 -15.50
C ASP A 55 -18.49 9.70 -16.67
N THR A 56 -18.73 9.09 -17.83
CA THR A 56 -17.81 9.17 -18.97
C THR A 56 -17.58 10.60 -19.49
N SER A 57 -18.55 11.51 -19.31
CA SER A 57 -18.41 12.91 -19.73
C SER A 57 -17.53 13.73 -18.78
N THR A 58 -17.37 13.31 -17.52
CA THR A 58 -16.61 14.04 -16.48
C THR A 58 -15.43 13.27 -15.90
N ALA A 59 -15.23 12.01 -16.28
CA ALA A 59 -14.16 11.16 -15.76
C ALA A 59 -12.77 11.78 -15.96
N PHE A 60 -12.46 12.26 -17.17
CA PHE A 60 -11.17 12.89 -17.43
C PHE A 60 -11.00 14.23 -16.71
N SER A 61 -12.03 15.10 -16.77
CA SER A 61 -11.98 16.42 -16.15
C SER A 61 -11.86 16.32 -14.62
N SER A 62 -12.51 15.36 -13.97
CA SER A 62 -12.37 15.12 -12.52
C SER A 62 -10.95 14.74 -12.12
N VAL A 63 -10.23 13.94 -12.91
CA VAL A 63 -8.80 13.64 -12.67
C VAL A 63 -7.94 14.89 -12.84
N THR A 64 -8.24 15.75 -13.82
CA THR A 64 -7.51 17.02 -13.98
C THR A 64 -7.77 17.98 -12.82
N HIS A 65 -9.01 18.04 -12.33
CA HIS A 65 -9.40 18.82 -11.14
C HIS A 65 -8.66 18.33 -9.89
N ILE A 66 -8.55 17.00 -9.68
CA ILE A 66 -7.73 16.44 -8.60
C ILE A 66 -6.29 16.95 -8.69
N CYS A 67 -5.69 16.95 -9.88
CA CYS A 67 -4.28 17.33 -10.01
C CYS A 67 -4.03 18.84 -9.86
N ARG A 68 -5.00 19.69 -10.21
CA ARG A 68 -4.80 21.15 -10.28
C ARG A 68 -5.40 21.92 -9.12
N ASP A 69 -6.56 21.48 -8.64
CA ASP A 69 -7.41 22.29 -7.77
C ASP A 69 -7.56 21.68 -6.36
N VAL A 70 -7.34 20.36 -6.21
CA VAL A 70 -7.31 19.71 -4.89
C VAL A 70 -5.93 19.89 -4.24
N ASN A 71 -5.92 20.32 -2.97
CA ASN A 71 -4.69 20.47 -2.18
C ASN A 71 -3.88 19.17 -2.17
N TYR A 72 -2.62 19.23 -2.62
CA TYR A 72 -1.74 18.06 -2.78
C TYR A 72 -2.31 16.94 -3.67
N GLY A 73 -3.38 17.18 -4.43
CA GLY A 73 -4.03 16.14 -5.22
C GLY A 73 -3.13 15.59 -6.33
N TRP A 74 -2.24 16.42 -6.91
CA TRP A 74 -1.19 15.93 -7.82
C TRP A 74 -0.28 14.90 -7.16
N LEU A 75 0.16 15.16 -5.92
CA LEU A 75 1.06 14.27 -5.18
C LEU A 75 0.35 12.96 -4.87
N ILE A 76 -0.90 13.01 -4.39
CA ILE A 76 -1.70 11.82 -4.09
C ILE A 76 -1.92 11.00 -5.36
N ARG A 77 -2.29 11.65 -6.48
CA ARG A 77 -2.50 10.99 -7.77
C ARG A 77 -1.24 10.29 -8.25
N TYR A 78 -0.10 10.97 -8.25
CA TYR A 78 1.15 10.37 -8.72
C TYR A 78 1.68 9.31 -7.78
N THR A 79 1.45 9.44 -6.47
CA THR A 79 1.76 8.38 -5.50
C THR A 79 0.92 7.14 -5.78
N HIS A 80 -0.38 7.27 -6.03
CA HIS A 80 -1.26 6.14 -6.35
C HIS A 80 -0.88 5.47 -7.69
N ALA A 81 -0.56 6.27 -8.70
CA ALA A 81 -0.20 5.76 -10.03
C ALA A 81 1.16 5.04 -10.02
N ASN A 82 2.21 5.66 -9.47
CA ASN A 82 3.53 5.03 -9.37
C ASN A 82 3.55 3.91 -8.32
N GLY A 83 2.74 4.02 -7.27
CA GLY A 83 2.55 2.99 -6.24
C GLY A 83 2.01 1.69 -6.82
N ALA A 84 1.15 1.75 -7.85
CA ALA A 84 0.72 0.56 -8.58
C ALA A 84 1.91 -0.14 -9.29
N SER A 85 2.79 0.61 -9.95
CA SER A 85 4.00 0.04 -10.56
C SER A 85 4.93 -0.58 -9.52
N MET A 86 5.15 0.11 -8.39
CA MET A 86 5.95 -0.43 -7.29
C MET A 86 5.33 -1.71 -6.69
N PHE A 87 4.00 -1.77 -6.60
CA PHE A 87 3.27 -2.97 -6.18
C PHE A 87 3.62 -4.16 -7.08
N PHE A 88 3.53 -4.00 -8.40
CA PHE A 88 3.86 -5.07 -9.35
C PHE A 88 5.34 -5.45 -9.35
N ILE A 89 6.26 -4.48 -9.22
CA ILE A 89 7.69 -4.77 -9.06
C ILE A 89 7.92 -5.63 -7.81
N CYS A 90 7.35 -5.22 -6.67
CA CYS A 90 7.43 -5.99 -5.43
C CYS A 90 6.82 -7.38 -5.57
N LEU A 91 5.68 -7.50 -6.26
CA LEU A 91 4.98 -8.76 -6.47
C LEU A 91 5.82 -9.73 -7.28
N PHE A 92 6.39 -9.29 -8.42
CA PHE A 92 7.21 -10.14 -9.27
C PHE A 92 8.48 -10.60 -8.55
N ILE A 93 9.13 -9.73 -7.79
CA ILE A 93 10.31 -10.12 -7.00
C ILE A 93 9.91 -11.08 -5.87
N HIS A 94 8.80 -10.82 -5.18
CA HIS A 94 8.32 -11.68 -4.10
C HIS A 94 7.99 -13.09 -4.59
N VAL A 95 7.31 -13.20 -5.74
CA VAL A 95 7.01 -14.47 -6.41
C VAL A 95 8.29 -15.15 -6.88
N GLY A 96 9.19 -14.43 -7.56
CA GLY A 96 10.44 -15.00 -8.10
C GLY A 96 11.43 -15.48 -7.03
N ARG A 97 11.32 -14.97 -5.80
CA ARG A 97 12.07 -15.52 -4.66
C ARG A 97 11.53 -16.88 -4.21
N GLY A 98 10.21 -17.03 -4.18
CA GLY A 98 9.50 -18.17 -3.56
C GLY A 98 9.64 -19.45 -4.38
#